data_AF-A0AAD5WMC2-F1
#
_entry.id   AF-A0AAD5WMC2-F1
#
_cell.length_a   1.000
_cell.length_b   1.000
_cell.length_c   1.000
_cell.angle_alpha   90.00
_cell.angle_beta   90.00
_cell.angle_gamma   90.00
#
_symmetry.space_group_name_H-M   'P 1'
#
loop_
_entity.id
_entity.type
_entity.pdbx_description
1 polymer ?
#
loop_
_entity_poly.entity_id
_entity_poly.type
_entity_poly.pdbx_seq_one_letter_code
_entity_poly.pdbx_strand_id
1 'polypeptide(L)'
;MLEHADTLLTKIEESIKHISESHDELSRLCIENGLKGQKATRAAENFTWNLRLLKAQLNQVSKSQDEAQDIITQVFETGGVLGILSSKLTARSNRKYSRVIHDPIKDSSL
;
A
#
# COMPACT_ATOMS: atom_id res chain seq x y z
N MET A 1 -13.74 8.18 -4.72
CA MET A 1 -13.63 7.31 -3.54
C MET A 1 -12.36 6.47 -3.64
N LEU A 2 -12.20 5.63 -4.67
CA LEU A 2 -10.95 4.90 -4.94
C LEU A 2 -9.73 5.80 -5.20
N GLU A 3 -9.88 6.89 -5.99
CA GLU A 3 -8.77 7.84 -6.23
C GLU A 3 -8.21 8.49 -4.95
N HIS A 4 -9.03 8.60 -3.89
CA HIS A 4 -8.56 9.10 -2.59
C HIS A 4 -7.84 8.00 -1.78
N ALA A 5 -8.21 6.73 -1.99
CA ALA A 5 -7.52 5.59 -1.41
C ALA A 5 -6.14 5.40 -2.05
N ASP A 6 -6.02 5.57 -3.37
CA ASP A 6 -4.72 5.56 -4.08
C ASP A 6 -3.75 6.58 -3.49
N THR A 7 -4.22 7.82 -3.34
CA THR A 7 -3.41 8.91 -2.79
C THR A 7 -2.96 8.62 -1.35
N LEU A 8 -3.82 7.94 -0.56
CA LEU A 8 -3.49 7.56 0.81
C LEU A 8 -2.46 6.42 0.83
N LEU A 9 -2.60 5.41 -0.03
CA LEU A 9 -1.64 4.32 -0.18
C LEU A 9 -0.25 4.83 -0.53
N THR A 10 -0.14 5.69 -1.54
CA THR A 10 1.15 6.27 -1.94
C THR A 10 1.82 7.03 -0.80
N LYS A 11 1.06 7.81 -0.02
CA LYS A 11 1.61 8.52 1.15
C LYS A 11 2.09 7.56 2.25
N ILE A 12 1.40 6.45 2.45
CA ILE A 12 1.79 5.42 3.42
C ILE A 12 3.06 4.71 2.93
N GLU A 13 3.15 4.38 1.65
CA GLU A 13 4.34 3.81 1.00
C GLU A 13 5.56 4.71 1.16
N GLU A 14 5.43 5.99 0.83
CA GLU A 14 6.49 6.99 0.99
C GLU A 14 6.93 7.10 2.46
N SER A 15 5.97 7.12 3.38
CA SER A 15 6.26 7.17 4.82
C SER A 15 7.01 5.92 5.29
N ILE A 16 6.60 4.72 4.87
CA ILE A 16 7.26 3.46 5.21
C ILE A 16 8.67 3.39 4.62
N LYS A 17 8.87 3.94 3.42
CA LYS A 17 10.18 4.05 2.78
C LYS A 17 11.11 4.92 3.62
N HIS A 18 10.70 6.14 3.95
CA HIS A 18 11.49 7.04 4.80
C HIS A 18 11.79 6.43 6.18
N ILE A 19 10.80 5.76 6.79
CA ILE A 19 11.00 5.05 8.07
C ILE A 19 12.04 3.94 7.90
N SER A 20 11.97 3.15 6.82
CA SER A 20 12.94 2.07 6.56
C SER A 20 14.37 2.61 6.43
N GLU A 21 14.55 3.74 5.74
CA GLU A 21 15.85 4.40 5.53
C GLU A 21 16.41 5.01 6.83
N SER A 22 15.56 5.39 7.78
CA SER A 22 15.96 5.95 9.07
C SER A 22 16.43 4.93 10.12
N HIS A 23 16.57 3.64 9.77
CA HIS A 23 17.04 2.63 10.71
C HIS A 23 18.47 2.91 11.23
N ASP A 24 19.35 3.41 10.36
CA ASP A 24 20.71 3.79 10.76
C ASP A 24 20.72 5.03 11.67
N GLU A 25 19.79 5.94 11.43
CA GLU A 25 19.56 7.14 12.25
C GLU A 25 19.09 6.77 13.66
N LEU A 26 18.29 5.71 13.81
CA LEU A 26 17.83 5.22 15.11
C LEU A 26 18.98 4.82 16.02
N SER A 27 19.98 4.12 15.48
CA SER A 27 21.17 3.70 16.23
C SER A 27 21.97 4.91 16.71
N ARG A 28 22.19 5.89 15.81
CA ARG A 28 22.84 7.17 16.12
C ARG A 28 22.09 7.92 17.22
N LEU A 29 20.76 8.08 17.08
CA LEU A 29 19.89 8.74 18.05
C LEU A 29 19.91 8.05 19.43
N CYS A 30 19.95 6.73 19.47
CA CYS A 30 20.07 6.00 20.74
C CYS A 30 21.36 6.40 21.47
N ILE A 31 22.50 6.43 20.76
CA ILE A 31 23.79 6.80 21.33
C ILE A 31 23.79 8.25 21.81
N GLU A 32 23.32 9.19 20.98
CA GLU A 32 23.29 10.62 21.30
C GLU A 32 22.43 10.96 22.51
N ASN A 33 21.32 10.24 22.68
CA ASN A 33 20.43 10.41 23.83
C ASN A 33 20.84 9.56 25.04
N GLY A 34 22.02 8.93 25.00
CA GLY A 34 22.54 8.11 26.10
C GLY A 34 21.77 6.82 26.34
N LEU A 35 20.94 6.38 25.38
CA LEU A 35 20.21 5.11 25.42
C LEU A 35 21.17 3.98 25.02
N LYS A 36 21.42 3.04 25.95
CA LYS A 36 22.43 1.99 25.77
C LYS A 36 21.95 0.64 26.28
N GLY A 37 22.68 -0.41 25.91
CA GLY A 37 22.44 -1.78 26.37
C GLY A 37 21.00 -2.23 26.07
N GLN A 38 20.38 -2.92 27.03
CA GLN A 38 19.06 -3.54 26.83
C GLN A 38 17.95 -2.55 26.43
N LYS A 39 18.04 -1.28 26.86
CA LYS A 39 17.06 -0.25 26.45
C LYS A 39 17.18 0.11 24.97
N ALA A 40 18.41 0.24 24.45
CA ALA A 40 18.65 0.48 23.03
C ALA A 40 18.28 -0.75 22.18
N THR A 41 18.60 -1.96 22.65
CA THR A 41 18.18 -3.20 21.99
C THR A 41 16.67 -3.28 21.85
N ARG A 42 15.92 -3.02 22.94
CA ARG A 42 14.45 -2.99 22.89
C ARG A 42 13.91 -1.92 21.95
N ALA A 43 14.52 -0.74 21.90
CA ALA A 43 14.10 0.31 20.98
C ALA A 43 14.25 -0.13 19.51
N ALA A 44 15.39 -0.75 19.16
CA ALA A 44 15.63 -1.29 17.82
C ALA A 44 14.67 -2.44 17.46
N GLU A 45 14.41 -3.35 18.39
CA GLU A 45 13.44 -4.44 18.20
C GLU A 45 12.03 -3.90 17.98
N ASN A 46 11.61 -2.93 18.81
CA ASN A 46 10.28 -2.32 18.72
C ASN A 46 10.13 -1.56 17.39
N PHE A 47 11.16 -0.82 16.98
CA PHE A 47 11.20 -0.16 15.68
C PHE A 47 11.05 -1.15 14.51
N THR A 48 11.82 -2.25 14.54
CA THR A 48 11.75 -3.31 13.53
C THR A 48 10.35 -3.92 13.47
N TRP A 49 9.73 -4.15 14.62
CA TRP A 49 8.38 -4.68 14.69
C TRP A 49 7.33 -3.70 14.17
N ASN A 50 7.42 -2.42 14.54
CA ASN A 50 6.53 -1.36 14.04
C ASN A 50 6.63 -1.23 12.52
N LEU A 51 7.84 -1.25 11.97
CA LEU A 51 8.04 -1.22 10.52
C LEU A 51 7.39 -2.42 9.82
N ARG A 52 7.54 -3.62 10.39
CA ARG A 52 6.90 -4.83 9.86
C ARG A 52 5.38 -4.74 9.92
N LEU A 53 4.82 -4.24 11.02
CA LEU A 53 3.39 -4.05 11.18
C LEU A 53 2.83 -3.06 10.15
N LEU A 54 3.51 -1.92 9.97
CA LEU A 54 3.12 -0.92 8.97
C LEU A 54 3.13 -1.49 7.54
N LYS A 55 4.17 -2.26 7.18
CA LYS A 55 4.24 -2.97 5.89
C LYS A 55 3.09 -3.98 5.71
N ALA A 56 2.73 -4.71 6.76
CA ALA A 56 1.62 -5.65 6.72
C ALA A 56 0.27 -4.94 6.53
N GLN A 57 0.05 -3.83 7.22
CA GLN A 57 -1.17 -3.02 7.10
C GLN A 57 -1.29 -2.39 5.70
N LEU A 58 -0.20 -1.87 5.16
CA LEU A 58 -0.18 -1.35 3.78
C LEU A 58 -0.59 -2.42 2.77
N ASN A 59 0.00 -3.62 2.86
CA ASN A 59 -0.34 -4.74 1.99
C ASN A 59 -1.82 -5.14 2.11
N GLN A 60 -2.37 -5.12 3.33
CA GLN A 60 -3.79 -5.40 3.55
C GLN A 60 -4.69 -4.34 2.88
N VAL A 61 -4.36 -3.05 3.03
CA VAL A 61 -5.12 -1.96 2.43
C VAL A 61 -5.04 -2.00 0.90
N SER A 62 -3.87 -2.27 0.32
CA SER A 62 -3.69 -2.45 -1.13
C SER A 62 -4.60 -3.56 -1.66
N LYS A 63 -4.60 -4.73 -1.01
CA LYS A 63 -5.47 -5.84 -1.42
C LYS A 63 -6.95 -5.51 -1.31
N SER A 64 -7.37 -4.87 -0.21
CA SER A 64 -8.76 -4.45 -0.06
C SER A 64 -9.18 -3.41 -1.11
N GLN A 65 -8.25 -2.58 -1.58
CA GLN A 65 -8.50 -1.65 -2.67
C GLN A 65 -8.67 -2.39 -4.01
N ASP A 66 -7.77 -3.34 -4.31
CA ASP A 66 -7.87 -4.18 -5.52
C ASP A 66 -9.20 -4.94 -5.55
N GLU A 67 -9.58 -5.56 -4.43
CA GLU A 67 -10.87 -6.26 -4.28
C GLU A 67 -12.07 -5.33 -4.51
N ALA A 68 -12.04 -4.12 -3.94
CA ALA A 68 -13.10 -3.14 -4.14
C ALA A 68 -13.19 -2.71 -5.62
N GLN A 69 -12.05 -2.55 -6.28
CA GLN A 69 -11.97 -2.21 -7.70
C GLN A 69 -12.50 -3.35 -8.59
N ASP A 70 -12.20 -4.60 -8.26
CA ASP A 70 -12.71 -5.78 -8.96
C ASP A 70 -14.23 -5.92 -8.79
N ILE A 71 -14.75 -5.72 -7.58
CA ILE A 71 -16.20 -5.74 -7.31
C ILE A 71 -16.91 -4.68 -8.14
N ILE A 72 -16.38 -3.45 -8.18
CA ILE A 72 -16.97 -2.37 -8.98
C ILE A 72 -16.98 -2.76 -10.46
N THR A 73 -15.87 -3.30 -10.97
CA THR A 73 -15.75 -3.75 -12.35
C THR A 73 -16.81 -4.80 -12.69
N GLN A 74 -16.96 -5.83 -11.86
CA GLN A 74 -17.95 -6.89 -12.04
C GLN A 74 -19.39 -6.35 -12.01
N VAL A 75 -19.70 -5.40 -11.12
CA VAL A 75 -21.03 -4.76 -11.05
C VAL A 75 -21.34 -4.01 -12.35
N PHE A 76 -20.37 -3.26 -12.88
CA PHE A 76 -20.54 -2.54 -14.15
C PHE A 76 -20.69 -3.48 -15.35
N GLU A 77 -19.89 -4.53 -15.42
CA GLU A 77 -19.98 -5.54 -16.48
C GLU A 77 -21.32 -6.26 -16.44
N THR A 78 -21.72 -6.75 -15.26
CA THR A 78 -23.01 -7.45 -15.06
C THR A 78 -24.18 -6.54 -15.40
N GLY A 79 -24.19 -5.30 -14.92
CA GLY A 79 -25.24 -4.34 -15.25
C GLY A 79 -25.29 -3.98 -16.74
N GLY A 80 -24.15 -4.02 -17.43
CA GLY A 80 -24.06 -3.86 -18.89
C GLY A 80 -24.65 -5.05 -19.64
N VAL A 81 -24.30 -6.28 -19.25
CA VAL A 81 -24.83 -7.53 -19.82
C VAL A 81 -26.35 -7.63 -19.63
N LEU A 82 -26.84 -7.25 -18.45
CA LEU A 82 -28.28 -7.26 -18.15
C LEU A 82 -29.07 -6.12 -18.82
N GLY A 83 -28.39 -5.18 -19.50
CA GLY A 83 -29.03 -4.02 -20.15
C GLY A 83 -29.62 -3.00 -19.17
N ILE A 84 -29.26 -3.08 -17.89
CA ILE A 84 -29.73 -2.19 -16.82
C ILE A 84 -28.91 -0.89 -16.81
N LEU A 85 -27.67 -0.92 -17.30
CA LEU A 85 -26.80 0.24 -17.42
C LEU A 85 -26.84 0.85 -18.82
N SER A 86 -26.88 2.19 -18.89
CA SER A 86 -26.80 2.93 -20.15
C SER A 86 -25.48 2.67 -20.88
N SER A 87 -25.52 2.64 -22.22
CA SER A 87 -24.37 2.48 -23.11
C SER A 87 -23.24 3.51 -22.86
N LYS A 88 -23.58 4.68 -22.31
CA LYS A 88 -22.60 5.72 -21.93
C LYS A 88 -21.78 5.33 -20.68
N LEU A 89 -22.36 4.55 -19.77
CA LEU A 89 -21.71 4.07 -18.56
C LEU A 89 -20.85 2.83 -18.84
N THR A 90 -21.30 1.95 -19.74
CA THR A 90 -20.53 0.77 -20.17
C THR A 90 -19.25 1.17 -20.94
N ALA A 91 -19.31 2.18 -21.80
CA ALA A 91 -18.15 2.68 -22.56
C ALA A 91 -17.09 3.41 -21.72
N ARG A 92 -17.45 3.88 -20.52
CA ARG A 92 -16.54 4.57 -19.59
C ARG A 92 -15.74 3.57 -18.73
N SER A 93 -16.25 2.35 -18.60
CA SER A 93 -15.60 1.24 -17.91
C SER A 93 -14.29 0.83 -18.60
N ASN A 94 -14.34 0.55 -19.90
CA ASN A 94 -13.20 0.03 -20.66
C ASN A 94 -11.96 0.95 -20.72
N ARG A 95 -12.05 2.23 -20.34
CA ARG A 95 -10.94 3.20 -20.42
C ARG A 95 -10.22 3.46 -19.11
N LYS A 96 -10.79 3.13 -17.95
CA LYS A 96 -10.17 3.38 -16.63
C LYS A 96 -9.59 2.13 -15.95
N TYR A 97 -9.82 0.93 -16.49
CA TYR A 97 -9.56 -0.34 -15.80
C TYR A 97 -8.52 -1.23 -16.50
N SER A 98 -7.58 -0.63 -17.23
CA SER A 98 -6.39 -1.36 -17.69
C SER A 98 -5.53 -1.64 -16.46
N ARG A 99 -5.57 -2.89 -15.99
CA ARG A 99 -4.82 -3.36 -14.82
C ARG A 99 -3.36 -2.91 -14.91
N VAL A 100 -2.87 -2.22 -13.89
CA VAL A 100 -1.43 -2.21 -13.62
C VAL A 100 -1.13 -3.56 -12.97
N ILE A 101 -0.85 -4.57 -13.80
CA ILE A 101 -0.36 -5.85 -13.30
C ILE A 101 1.04 -5.57 -12.74
N HIS A 102 1.17 -5.54 -11.41
CA HIS A 102 2.49 -5.56 -10.78
C HIS A 102 3.14 -6.90 -11.13
N ASP A 103 4.26 -6.85 -11.86
CA ASP A 103 5.05 -8.04 -12.19
C ASP A 103 5.99 -8.34 -11.01
N PRO A 104 5.69 -9.36 -10.18
CA PRO A 104 6.53 -9.69 -9.02
C PRO A 104 7.95 -10.14 -9.41
N ILE A 105 8.21 -10.42 -10.69
CA ILE A 105 9.50 -10.88 -11.18
C ILE A 105 10.45 -9.70 -11.43
N LYS A 106 9.93 -8.49 -11.72
CA LYS A 106 10.77 -7.31 -11.98
C LYS A 106 11.34 -6.66 -10.73
N ASP A 107 10.60 -6.63 -9.62
CA ASP A 107 11.05 -6.01 -8.37
C ASP A 107 12.01 -6.86 -7.53
N SER A 108 12.27 -8.10 -7.94
CA SER A 108 13.25 -8.97 -7.28
C SER A 108 14.70 -8.68 -7.71
N SER A 109 14.95 -7.59 -8.45
CA SER A 109 16.25 -7.30 -9.07
C SER A 109 16.93 -6.00 -8.63
N LEU A 110 16.56 -5.44 -7.49
CA LEU A 110 17.29 -4.33 -6.84
C LEU A 110 17.52 -4.58 -5.35
#